data_AF-A0A3C1L681-F1
#
_entry.id   AF-A0A3C1L681-F1
#
_cell.length_a   1.000
_cell.length_b   1.000
_cell.length_c   1.000
_cell.angle_alpha   90.00
_cell.angle_beta   90.00
_cell.angle_gamma   90.00
#
_symmetry.space_group_name_H-M   'P 1'
#
loop_
_entity.id
_entity.type
_entity.pdbx_description
1 polymer ?
#
loop_
_entity_poly.entity_id
_entity_poly.type
_entity_poly.pdbx_seq_one_letter_code
_entity_poly.pdbx_strand_id
1 'polypeptide(L)'
;MQVLGGRDVEVEQAGERQVHRGDLVEIDALVDAAQRLEISFVEREWRGCTQRSPLIAIEGEVAIGRAGEVRCRHEGKPYADAVSEPQQQRAGGTTRKLLGAWYTPPALVEAVVREAVFEGAVSVLDPACGDGRFLLATGLPRQTGVDIDPTTGFIHDDALRRDWGEERFDVVVGNPPFLNQLSTLTSRGGRSRFGGGPYADAAAEFLALAIGLARPGGRVGLVLPQSLLATRDAAAIRAAVDDAAALRWMWWSNTQMFDAQVRVWAGVWEVGAAAGVVRRSFGPDFATLPSMPMPTTWSALLTGNSSAVYEGPTLGDIAAFTVDFRDQYYGLVGAVGDDEVGPPLITSGLIEPGRCLWGERPVRFAKQRFEAPRVALDRLSPTLQKWAAARLVPKILIANQTRVIEAVHDAAGQWLPSVPVITCVTAQPDRVLAVLASPGANEWVQQHAAGSGLSATSVRLNPRLLAALPLR
;
A
#
# COMPACT_ATOMS: atom_id res chain seq x y z
N MET A 1 65.81 -23.23 8.16
CA MET A 1 65.61 -22.32 9.29
C MET A 1 65.37 -20.93 8.70
N GLN A 2 64.18 -20.34 8.91
CA GLN A 2 63.77 -18.98 8.48
C GLN A 2 63.89 -18.61 6.97
N VAL A 3 63.18 -17.63 6.42
CA VAL A 3 61.74 -17.26 6.41
C VAL A 3 61.64 -16.05 5.46
N LEU A 4 60.77 -16.18 4.45
CA LEU A 4 59.99 -15.16 3.73
C LEU A 4 60.52 -13.71 3.58
N GLY A 5 60.67 -13.29 2.31
CA GLY A 5 60.48 -11.92 1.85
C GLY A 5 59.49 -11.94 0.67
N GLY A 6 58.50 -11.02 0.66
CA GLY A 6 57.36 -11.09 -0.26
C GLY A 6 57.68 -10.78 -1.72
N ARG A 7 56.80 -11.25 -2.62
CA ARG A 7 56.78 -10.82 -4.03
C ARG A 7 55.52 -10.01 -4.31
N ASP A 8 55.74 -8.91 -5.00
CA ASP A 8 54.89 -8.19 -5.95
C ASP A 8 53.45 -8.72 -6.16
N VAL A 9 52.49 -7.84 -5.89
CA VAL A 9 51.13 -7.92 -6.43
C VAL A 9 50.97 -6.73 -7.39
N GLU A 10 50.94 -7.00 -8.69
CA GLU A 10 50.60 -5.99 -9.69
C GLU A 10 49.11 -5.61 -9.54
N VAL A 11 48.84 -4.30 -9.55
CA VAL A 11 47.47 -3.76 -9.48
C VAL A 11 46.99 -3.46 -10.89
N GLU A 12 46.13 -4.31 -11.45
CA GLU A 12 45.44 -4.00 -12.71
C GLU A 12 44.55 -2.76 -12.54
N GLN A 13 44.65 -1.83 -13.50
CA GLN A 13 43.86 -0.61 -13.52
C GLN A 13 42.40 -0.91 -13.89
N ALA A 14 41.46 -0.44 -13.07
CA ALA A 14 40.04 -0.50 -13.38
C ALA A 14 39.70 0.49 -14.51
N GLY A 15 39.50 -0.03 -15.72
CA GLY A 15 39.10 0.77 -16.88
C GLY A 15 37.74 1.46 -16.71
N GLU A 16 37.66 2.73 -17.09
CA GLU A 16 36.45 3.55 -17.02
C GLU A 16 35.31 2.96 -17.89
N ARG A 17 34.26 2.44 -17.25
CA ARG A 17 32.97 2.23 -17.93
C ARG A 17 32.16 3.52 -17.88
N GLN A 18 32.04 4.19 -19.02
CA GLN A 18 31.03 5.24 -19.20
C GLN A 18 29.63 4.64 -18.99
N VAL A 19 28.98 5.01 -17.90
CA VAL A 19 27.56 4.70 -17.68
C VAL A 19 26.73 5.74 -18.42
N HIS A 20 25.96 5.29 -19.41
CA HIS A 20 25.02 6.17 -20.12
C HIS A 20 23.97 6.70 -19.15
N ARG A 21 23.75 8.04 -19.15
CA ARG A 21 22.79 8.73 -18.25
C ARG A 21 21.32 8.32 -18.42
N GLY A 22 21.00 7.44 -19.38
CA GLY A 22 19.65 6.92 -19.64
C GLY A 22 19.24 5.73 -18.75
N ASP A 23 20.20 5.01 -18.16
CA ASP A 23 19.94 3.75 -17.43
C ASP A 23 19.87 3.90 -15.90
N LEU A 24 19.74 5.14 -15.40
CA LEU A 24 19.55 5.41 -13.98
C LEU A 24 18.11 5.10 -13.56
N VAL A 25 17.90 3.85 -13.11
CA VAL A 25 16.65 3.40 -12.51
C VAL A 25 16.34 4.24 -11.26
N GLU A 26 15.20 4.95 -11.27
CA GLU A 26 14.64 5.57 -10.07
C GLU A 26 14.26 4.49 -9.05
N ILE A 27 14.99 4.45 -7.94
CA ILE A 27 14.68 3.62 -6.79
C ILE A 27 13.68 4.38 -5.90
N ASP A 28 12.39 4.04 -5.98
CA ASP A 28 11.31 4.67 -5.21
C ASP A 28 11.30 4.20 -3.73
N ALA A 29 12.40 4.46 -3.02
CA ALA A 29 12.78 3.87 -1.72
C ALA A 29 11.97 4.33 -0.48
N LEU A 30 10.72 4.78 -0.68
CA LEU A 30 10.00 5.67 0.24
C LEU A 30 8.90 4.99 1.09
N VAL A 31 8.96 3.65 1.27
CA VAL A 31 7.91 2.87 1.98
C VAL A 31 8.18 2.70 3.49
N ASP A 32 9.43 2.48 3.92
CA ASP A 32 9.76 2.01 5.29
C ASP A 32 9.38 2.96 6.43
N ALA A 33 9.45 4.29 6.22
CA ALA A 33 9.19 5.26 7.29
C ALA A 33 7.73 5.22 7.76
N ALA A 34 6.82 4.78 6.88
CA ALA A 34 5.39 4.76 7.11
C ALA A 34 4.95 3.61 8.04
N GLN A 35 5.57 2.42 7.92
CA GLN A 35 5.13 1.20 8.61
C GLN A 35 5.69 0.99 10.03
N ARG A 36 6.49 1.92 10.56
CA ARG A 36 7.03 1.85 11.95
C ARG A 36 6.81 3.11 12.78
N LEU A 37 5.91 3.99 12.36
CA LEU A 37 5.42 5.08 13.18
C LEU A 37 4.07 4.69 13.77
N GLU A 38 4.07 4.28 15.05
CA GLU A 38 2.88 4.40 15.90
C GLU A 38 2.56 5.89 16.06
N ILE A 39 1.80 6.43 15.11
CA ILE A 39 1.13 7.72 15.22
C ILE A 39 -0.20 7.43 15.87
N SER A 40 -0.29 7.73 17.17
CA SER A 40 -1.55 7.74 17.90
C SER A 40 -2.44 8.85 17.33
N PHE A 41 -3.35 8.50 16.42
CA PHE A 41 -4.41 9.40 15.98
C PHE A 41 -5.43 9.52 17.11
N VAL A 42 -5.48 10.70 17.75
CA VAL A 42 -6.62 11.09 18.56
C VAL A 42 -7.76 11.40 17.59
N GLU A 43 -8.85 10.63 17.69
CA GLU A 43 -10.10 10.94 16.98
C GLU A 43 -10.58 12.34 17.37
N ARG A 44 -10.86 13.18 16.38
CA ARG A 44 -11.36 14.54 16.58
C ARG A 44 -12.78 14.65 16.03
N GLU A 45 -13.75 14.77 16.93
CA GLU A 45 -15.04 15.36 16.59
C GLU A 45 -14.84 16.80 16.12
N TRP A 46 -15.38 17.13 14.94
CA TRP A 46 -15.47 18.50 14.47
C TRP A 46 -16.87 19.05 14.76
N ARG A 47 -16.95 20.08 15.60
CA ARG A 47 -18.18 20.87 15.80
C ARG A 47 -18.21 22.02 14.81
N GLY A 48 -19.13 21.99 13.84
CA GLY A 48 -19.41 23.17 12.99
C GLY A 48 -20.20 22.91 11.71
N CYS A 49 -21.45 23.38 11.67
CA CYS A 49 -22.30 23.62 10.47
C CYS A 49 -22.79 22.42 9.63
N THR A 50 -23.87 21.80 10.10
CA THR A 50 -25.06 21.34 9.34
C THR A 50 -24.92 20.99 7.84
N GLN A 51 -24.84 19.68 7.56
CA GLN A 51 -25.64 19.04 6.50
C GLN A 51 -26.39 17.84 7.11
N ARG A 52 -27.61 17.57 6.64
CA ARG A 52 -28.52 16.60 7.27
C ARG A 52 -28.18 15.15 6.87
N SER A 53 -27.73 14.35 7.82
CA SER A 53 -27.79 12.88 7.76
C SER A 53 -29.03 12.37 8.51
N PRO A 54 -29.65 11.24 8.09
CA PRO A 54 -30.79 10.67 8.78
C PRO A 54 -30.41 10.06 10.15
N LEU A 55 -31.41 9.99 11.03
CA LEU A 55 -31.28 9.67 12.46
C LEU A 55 -30.81 8.23 12.73
N ILE A 56 -29.94 8.08 13.73
CA ILE A 56 -29.70 6.82 14.46
C ILE A 56 -30.15 7.02 15.90
N ALA A 57 -30.78 5.99 16.48
CA ALA A 57 -31.42 6.05 17.80
C ALA A 57 -30.41 6.08 18.96
N ILE A 58 -30.85 6.62 20.10
CA ILE A 58 -30.08 6.74 21.33
C ILE A 58 -30.56 5.69 22.34
N GLU A 59 -29.64 4.82 22.76
CA GLU A 59 -29.66 4.06 24.01
C GLU A 59 -28.21 4.14 24.56
N GLY A 60 -27.93 4.35 25.84
CA GLY A 60 -28.76 4.54 27.03
C GLY A 60 -27.87 4.31 28.25
N GLU A 61 -27.35 5.37 28.87
CA GLU A 61 -26.38 5.26 29.98
C GLU A 61 -26.99 4.60 31.23
N VAL A 62 -26.24 3.67 31.85
CA VAL A 62 -26.52 3.19 33.22
C VAL A 62 -25.23 3.29 34.04
N ALA A 63 -25.35 3.89 35.23
CA ALA A 63 -24.23 4.37 36.03
C ALA A 63 -23.51 3.29 36.88
N ILE A 64 -22.28 3.59 37.25
CA ILE A 64 -21.38 2.74 38.04
C ILE A 64 -21.66 2.91 39.55
N GLY A 65 -21.94 1.81 40.25
CA GLY A 65 -22.02 1.73 41.72
C GLY A 65 -20.80 1.03 42.34
N ARG A 66 -20.38 1.44 43.55
CA ARG A 66 -19.19 0.92 44.25
C ARG A 66 -19.50 -0.20 45.27
N ALA A 67 -18.45 -1.00 45.51
CA ALA A 67 -18.15 -1.81 46.70
C ALA A 67 -18.86 -3.17 46.90
N GLY A 68 -18.12 -4.17 47.40
CA GLY A 68 -18.71 -5.41 47.97
C GLY A 68 -17.96 -6.73 47.75
N GLU A 69 -16.86 -6.94 48.50
CA GLU A 69 -16.42 -8.24 49.07
C GLU A 69 -16.06 -9.48 48.19
N VAL A 70 -15.30 -10.38 48.83
CA VAL A 70 -14.72 -11.62 48.31
C VAL A 70 -15.31 -12.82 49.07
N ARG A 71 -15.74 -13.88 48.37
CA ARG A 71 -15.55 -15.28 48.84
C ARG A 71 -15.84 -16.36 47.82
N CYS A 72 -15.01 -17.40 47.84
CA CYS A 72 -15.13 -18.61 47.02
C CYS A 72 -16.06 -19.64 47.66
N ARG A 73 -16.76 -20.45 46.85
CA ARG A 73 -16.79 -21.91 47.01
C ARG A 73 -17.20 -22.65 45.73
N HIS A 74 -16.64 -23.84 45.53
CA HIS A 74 -17.06 -24.83 44.52
C HIS A 74 -18.39 -25.48 44.90
N GLU A 75 -19.14 -26.00 43.91
CA GLU A 75 -19.68 -27.37 43.88
C GLU A 75 -20.37 -27.71 42.53
N GLY A 76 -20.33 -28.98 42.10
CA GLY A 76 -21.38 -29.59 41.26
C GLY A 76 -21.32 -29.51 39.70
N LYS A 77 -20.42 -30.28 39.06
CA LYS A 77 -20.70 -30.96 37.76
C LYS A 77 -21.74 -32.11 37.97
N PRO A 78 -22.35 -32.78 36.97
CA PRO A 78 -21.92 -32.96 35.56
C PRO A 78 -23.12 -32.94 34.54
N TYR A 79 -23.19 -33.55 33.33
CA TYR A 79 -22.26 -34.29 32.43
C TYR A 79 -22.75 -34.15 30.96
N ALA A 80 -21.89 -33.85 29.97
CA ALA A 80 -22.09 -34.15 28.53
C ALA A 80 -20.86 -33.71 27.67
N ASP A 81 -19.88 -34.60 27.59
CA ASP A 81 -18.82 -34.69 26.57
C ASP A 81 -19.37 -34.68 25.12
N ALA A 82 -18.66 -34.48 24.02
CA ALA A 82 -17.31 -34.00 23.62
C ALA A 82 -17.36 -33.86 22.06
N VAL A 83 -16.37 -33.45 21.26
CA VAL A 83 -14.90 -33.46 21.35
C VAL A 83 -14.37 -32.25 20.57
N SER A 84 -13.34 -31.58 21.10
CA SER A 84 -12.57 -30.53 20.42
C SER A 84 -11.07 -30.80 20.58
N GLU A 85 -10.28 -30.35 19.60
CA GLU A 85 -8.80 -30.26 19.65
C GLU A 85 -8.02 -31.60 19.58
N PRO A 86 -6.69 -31.62 19.27
CA PRO A 86 -5.78 -30.48 19.07
C PRO A 86 -4.88 -30.53 17.81
N GLN A 87 -4.82 -29.41 17.07
CA GLN A 87 -3.66 -29.13 16.19
C GLN A 87 -3.25 -27.65 16.15
N GLN A 88 -3.70 -26.87 17.14
CA GLN A 88 -3.16 -25.53 17.37
C GLN A 88 -1.83 -25.63 18.13
N GLN A 89 -0.91 -24.70 17.87
CA GLN A 89 0.38 -24.52 18.57
C GLN A 89 1.48 -25.58 18.35
N ARG A 90 2.00 -25.75 17.12
CA ARG A 90 3.38 -26.24 16.88
C ARG A 90 3.97 -25.93 15.49
N ALA A 91 4.01 -24.64 15.13
CA ALA A 91 4.84 -24.13 14.03
C ALA A 91 5.26 -22.68 14.33
N GLY A 92 6.56 -22.37 14.21
CA GLY A 92 7.16 -21.15 14.75
C GLY A 92 6.71 -19.84 14.08
N GLY A 93 6.65 -18.76 14.87
CA GLY A 93 6.19 -17.44 14.40
C GLY A 93 7.08 -16.78 13.33
N THR A 94 8.30 -17.28 13.13
CA THR A 94 9.24 -16.81 12.09
C THR A 94 8.80 -17.29 10.70
N THR A 95 8.40 -18.56 10.56
CA THR A 95 7.99 -19.15 9.27
C THR A 95 6.67 -18.54 8.78
N ARG A 96 5.71 -18.31 9.69
CA ARG A 96 4.40 -17.69 9.35
C ARG A 96 4.53 -16.32 8.69
N LYS A 97 5.48 -15.49 9.15
CA LYS A 97 5.75 -14.16 8.58
C LYS A 97 6.49 -14.20 7.23
N LEU A 98 7.20 -15.29 6.94
CA LEU A 98 7.93 -15.45 5.68
C LEU A 98 7.06 -16.01 4.55
N LEU A 99 6.04 -16.81 4.88
CA LEU A 99 5.11 -17.42 3.91
C LEU A 99 3.82 -16.62 3.69
N GLY A 100 3.53 -15.60 4.51
CA GLY A 100 2.34 -14.74 4.33
C GLY A 100 0.99 -15.41 4.63
N ALA A 101 1.00 -16.57 5.29
CA ALA A 101 -0.19 -17.38 5.59
C ALA A 101 -1.12 -16.70 6.62
N TRP A 102 -2.05 -15.87 6.13
CA TRP A 102 -3.13 -15.25 6.90
C TRP A 102 -4.47 -15.87 6.55
N TYR A 103 -5.31 -16.13 7.56
CA TYR A 103 -6.59 -16.81 7.35
C TYR A 103 -7.63 -15.85 6.73
N THR A 104 -7.97 -16.03 5.45
CA THR A 104 -9.15 -15.39 4.82
C THR A 104 -10.43 -15.74 5.58
N PRO A 105 -11.24 -14.74 6.01
CA PRO A 105 -12.51 -14.99 6.69
C PRO A 105 -13.51 -15.78 5.85
N PRO A 106 -14.31 -16.72 6.42
CA PRO A 106 -15.26 -17.54 5.67
C PRO A 106 -16.24 -16.75 4.80
N ALA A 107 -16.85 -15.69 5.33
CA ALA A 107 -17.79 -14.85 4.58
C ALA A 107 -17.18 -14.22 3.30
N LEU A 108 -15.86 -13.94 3.30
CA LEU A 108 -15.16 -13.43 2.12
C LEU A 108 -14.86 -14.54 1.12
N VAL A 109 -14.51 -15.74 1.59
CA VAL A 109 -14.37 -16.93 0.73
C VAL A 109 -15.70 -17.22 0.03
N GLU A 110 -16.80 -17.29 0.78
CA GLU A 110 -18.16 -17.48 0.26
C GLU A 110 -18.57 -16.41 -0.75
N ALA A 111 -18.29 -15.13 -0.45
CA ALA A 111 -18.62 -14.02 -1.36
C ALA A 111 -17.86 -14.11 -2.69
N VAL A 112 -16.55 -14.38 -2.66
CA VAL A 112 -15.72 -14.52 -3.87
C VAL A 112 -16.16 -15.75 -4.67
N VAL A 113 -16.37 -16.89 -4.00
CA VAL A 113 -16.79 -18.14 -4.66
C VAL A 113 -18.16 -18.02 -5.30
N ARG A 114 -19.13 -17.38 -4.63
CA ARG A 114 -20.48 -17.12 -5.17
C ARG A 114 -20.46 -16.32 -6.47
N GLU A 115 -19.52 -15.40 -6.62
CA GLU A 115 -19.38 -14.56 -7.81
C GLU A 115 -18.50 -15.24 -8.89
N ALA A 116 -17.51 -16.03 -8.50
CA ALA A 116 -16.58 -16.72 -9.39
C ALA A 116 -17.12 -18.04 -9.98
N VAL A 117 -17.89 -18.83 -9.23
CA VAL A 117 -18.49 -20.07 -9.74
C VAL A 117 -19.72 -19.76 -10.59
N PHE A 118 -19.90 -20.49 -11.68
CA PHE A 118 -21.02 -20.32 -12.62
C PHE A 118 -21.54 -21.68 -13.11
N GLU A 119 -22.74 -21.67 -13.69
CA GLU A 119 -23.39 -22.88 -14.18
C GLU A 119 -22.54 -23.59 -15.25
N GLY A 120 -22.34 -24.91 -15.08
CA GLY A 120 -21.52 -25.72 -15.98
C GLY A 120 -20.01 -25.67 -15.73
N ALA A 121 -19.51 -24.88 -14.76
CA ALA A 121 -18.13 -25.00 -14.30
C ALA A 121 -17.89 -26.37 -13.64
N VAL A 122 -16.78 -27.03 -13.96
CA VAL A 122 -16.41 -28.35 -13.40
C VAL A 122 -14.98 -28.41 -12.86
N SER A 123 -14.15 -27.42 -13.17
CA SER A 123 -12.74 -27.35 -12.79
C SER A 123 -12.38 -26.05 -12.06
N VAL A 124 -11.64 -26.18 -10.96
CA VAL A 124 -11.10 -25.06 -10.20
C VAL A 124 -9.61 -25.21 -9.92
N LEU A 125 -8.87 -24.10 -10.07
CA LEU A 125 -7.51 -23.93 -9.58
C LEU A 125 -7.47 -22.95 -8.40
N ASP A 126 -6.64 -23.24 -7.40
CA ASP A 126 -6.09 -22.25 -6.48
C ASP A 126 -4.56 -22.36 -6.50
N PRO A 127 -3.84 -21.35 -7.05
CA PRO A 127 -2.41 -21.43 -7.27
C PRO A 127 -1.56 -21.09 -6.01
N ALA A 128 -2.21 -20.74 -4.89
CA ALA A 128 -1.55 -20.46 -3.61
C ALA A 128 -2.47 -20.90 -2.46
N CYS A 129 -2.83 -22.19 -2.46
CA CYS A 129 -4.06 -22.66 -1.85
C CYS A 129 -4.05 -22.76 -0.32
N GLY A 130 -2.88 -22.83 0.32
CA GLY A 130 -2.74 -23.05 1.76
C GLY A 130 -3.48 -24.31 2.23
N ASP A 131 -4.50 -24.11 3.07
CA ASP A 131 -5.41 -25.17 3.56
C ASP A 131 -6.52 -25.56 2.57
N GLY A 132 -6.58 -24.94 1.39
CA GLY A 132 -7.51 -25.26 0.31
C GLY A 132 -8.94 -24.77 0.51
N ARG A 133 -9.20 -23.85 1.45
CA ARG A 133 -10.57 -23.40 1.77
C ARG A 133 -11.37 -22.89 0.56
N PHE A 134 -10.72 -22.24 -0.41
CA PHE A 134 -11.38 -21.73 -1.61
C PHE A 134 -11.83 -22.88 -2.51
N LEU A 135 -10.94 -23.86 -2.73
CA LEU A 135 -11.24 -25.09 -3.47
C LEU A 135 -12.44 -25.81 -2.85
N LEU A 136 -12.39 -26.05 -1.55
CA LEU A 136 -13.46 -26.71 -0.79
C LEU A 136 -14.79 -25.95 -0.89
N ALA A 137 -14.76 -24.62 -0.73
CA ALA A 137 -15.95 -23.78 -0.81
C ALA A 137 -16.60 -23.76 -2.21
N THR A 138 -15.84 -24.00 -3.29
CA THR A 138 -16.42 -24.03 -4.65
C THR A 138 -17.39 -25.19 -4.89
N GLY A 139 -17.23 -26.31 -4.17
CA GLY A 139 -17.96 -27.55 -4.43
C GLY A 139 -17.71 -28.18 -5.81
N LEU A 140 -16.75 -27.68 -6.62
CA LEU A 140 -16.51 -28.20 -7.96
C LEU A 140 -15.81 -29.58 -7.91
N PRO A 141 -16.11 -30.50 -8.86
CA PRO A 141 -15.65 -31.88 -8.80
C PRO A 141 -14.18 -32.10 -9.18
N ARG A 142 -13.55 -31.17 -9.91
CA ARG A 142 -12.11 -31.23 -10.25
C ARG A 142 -11.41 -30.05 -9.59
N GLN A 143 -10.66 -30.33 -8.52
CA GLN A 143 -9.97 -29.32 -7.74
C GLN A 143 -8.46 -29.49 -7.88
N THR A 144 -7.77 -28.41 -8.20
CA THR A 144 -6.31 -28.36 -8.28
C THR A 144 -5.81 -27.27 -7.34
N GLY A 145 -5.11 -27.67 -6.28
CA GLY A 145 -4.41 -26.76 -5.38
C GLY A 145 -2.92 -26.83 -5.62
N VAL A 146 -2.24 -25.69 -5.60
CA VAL A 146 -0.78 -25.59 -5.56
C VAL A 146 -0.37 -24.73 -4.37
N ASP A 147 0.64 -25.15 -3.61
CA ASP A 147 1.28 -24.33 -2.60
C ASP A 147 2.80 -24.57 -2.54
N ILE A 148 3.55 -23.56 -2.09
CA ILE A 148 5.00 -23.62 -1.93
C ILE A 148 5.41 -24.18 -0.55
N ASP A 149 4.48 -24.32 0.39
CA ASP A 149 4.73 -24.98 1.67
C ASP A 149 4.85 -26.51 1.47
N PRO A 150 6.00 -27.14 1.79
CA PRO A 150 6.21 -28.58 1.64
C PRO A 150 5.33 -29.44 2.55
N THR A 151 4.55 -28.84 3.45
CA THR A 151 3.58 -29.52 4.32
C THR A 151 2.14 -29.48 3.78
N THR A 152 1.92 -28.90 2.60
CA THR A 152 0.59 -28.85 1.97
C THR A 152 0.02 -30.24 1.67
N GLY A 153 -1.30 -30.39 1.80
CA GLY A 153 -2.04 -31.57 1.35
C GLY A 153 -2.33 -31.57 -0.16
N PHE A 154 -1.93 -30.52 -0.86
CA PHE A 154 -2.14 -30.31 -2.30
C PHE A 154 -0.83 -30.53 -3.08
N ILE A 155 -0.71 -29.97 -4.29
CA ILE A 155 0.53 -30.07 -5.08
C ILE A 155 1.56 -29.11 -4.48
N HIS A 156 2.68 -29.66 -3.99
CA HIS A 156 3.83 -28.86 -3.55
C HIS A 156 4.66 -28.42 -4.76
N ASP A 157 4.53 -27.16 -5.17
CA ASP A 157 5.22 -26.56 -6.33
C ASP A 157 5.20 -25.01 -6.25
N ASP A 158 6.09 -24.34 -6.99
CA ASP A 158 6.02 -22.88 -7.16
C ASP A 158 5.16 -22.55 -8.39
N ALA A 159 3.89 -22.24 -8.16
CA ALA A 159 2.92 -21.93 -9.22
C ALA A 159 3.36 -20.84 -10.21
N LEU A 160 4.20 -19.87 -9.81
CA LEU A 160 4.71 -18.83 -10.72
C LEU A 160 5.83 -19.34 -11.64
N ARG A 161 6.57 -20.37 -11.20
CA ARG A 161 7.67 -21.02 -11.93
C ARG A 161 7.27 -22.31 -12.65
N ARG A 162 6.19 -22.97 -12.21
CA ARG A 162 5.62 -24.17 -12.80
C ARG A 162 5.40 -24.02 -14.31
N ASP A 163 5.69 -25.08 -15.04
CA ASP A 163 5.22 -25.23 -16.42
C ASP A 163 3.80 -25.78 -16.38
N TRP A 164 2.86 -24.97 -16.86
CA TRP A 164 1.44 -25.28 -16.92
C TRP A 164 1.02 -25.81 -18.30
N GLY A 165 1.90 -25.75 -19.31
CA GLY A 165 1.58 -26.12 -20.70
C GLY A 165 0.23 -25.55 -21.18
N GLU A 166 -0.63 -26.46 -21.63
CA GLU A 166 -1.98 -26.14 -22.13
C GLU A 166 -3.09 -26.28 -21.05
N GLU A 167 -2.75 -26.44 -19.77
CA GLU A 167 -3.75 -26.51 -18.69
C GLU A 167 -4.60 -25.23 -18.64
N ARG A 168 -5.93 -25.36 -18.62
CA ARG A 168 -6.88 -24.25 -18.43
C ARG A 168 -8.05 -24.69 -17.54
N PHE A 169 -8.56 -23.76 -16.73
CA PHE A 169 -9.59 -24.01 -15.72
C PHE A 169 -10.85 -23.17 -15.98
N ASP A 170 -12.02 -23.68 -15.55
CA ASP A 170 -13.27 -22.90 -15.56
C ASP A 170 -13.21 -21.75 -14.56
N VAL A 171 -12.69 -22.04 -13.37
CA VAL A 171 -12.58 -21.11 -12.24
C VAL A 171 -11.14 -21.09 -11.71
N VAL A 172 -10.61 -19.91 -11.42
CA VAL A 172 -9.39 -19.76 -10.61
C VAL A 172 -9.73 -18.88 -9.41
N VAL A 173 -9.47 -19.36 -8.18
CA VAL A 173 -9.77 -18.61 -6.95
C VAL A 173 -8.58 -18.64 -5.99
N GLY A 174 -8.56 -17.76 -4.99
CA GLY A 174 -7.56 -17.81 -3.94
C GLY A 174 -7.30 -16.49 -3.21
N ASN A 175 -6.35 -16.55 -2.27
CA ASN A 175 -5.80 -15.39 -1.56
C ASN A 175 -4.26 -15.42 -1.65
N PRO A 176 -3.68 -15.02 -2.80
CA PRO A 176 -2.23 -15.09 -3.02
C PRO A 176 -1.44 -14.26 -2.01
N PRO A 177 -0.18 -14.64 -1.72
CA PRO A 177 0.60 -14.04 -0.65
C PRO A 177 0.91 -12.57 -0.88
N PHE A 178 0.61 -11.72 0.12
CA PHE A 178 0.95 -10.30 0.12
C PHE A 178 2.38 -10.09 0.60
N LEU A 179 3.32 -10.03 -0.34
CA LEU A 179 4.72 -9.80 -0.03
C LEU A 179 5.07 -8.33 -0.23
N ASN A 180 5.02 -7.56 0.86
CA ASN A 180 5.90 -6.40 1.00
C ASN A 180 7.34 -6.93 0.92
N GLN A 181 7.98 -6.83 -0.25
CA GLN A 181 9.33 -7.38 -0.55
C GLN A 181 10.49 -6.67 0.19
N LEU A 182 10.22 -6.11 1.37
CA LEU A 182 11.17 -5.53 2.31
C LEU A 182 11.73 -6.56 3.31
N SER A 183 11.35 -7.84 3.21
CA SER A 183 12.22 -8.91 3.70
C SER A 183 13.48 -8.94 2.82
N THR A 184 14.64 -8.80 3.43
CA THR A 184 15.94 -8.48 2.78
C THR A 184 16.56 -9.63 1.95
N LEU A 185 15.73 -10.47 1.34
CA LEU A 185 16.14 -11.66 0.57
C LEU A 185 15.41 -11.84 -0.77
N THR A 186 14.45 -10.99 -1.15
CA THR A 186 13.66 -11.18 -2.38
C THR A 186 13.46 -9.93 -3.23
N SER A 187 14.47 -9.05 -3.35
CA SER A 187 14.57 -8.22 -4.56
C SER A 187 14.67 -9.17 -5.77
N ARG A 188 13.66 -9.25 -6.63
CA ARG A 188 13.76 -10.07 -7.83
C ARG A 188 14.79 -9.45 -8.78
N GLY A 189 16.02 -9.95 -8.73
CA GLY A 189 17.13 -9.58 -9.63
C GLY A 189 16.95 -10.07 -11.07
N GLY A 190 15.71 -10.24 -11.51
CA GLY A 190 15.32 -10.76 -12.81
C GLY A 190 13.97 -10.17 -13.22
N ARG A 191 13.76 -10.04 -14.54
CA ARG A 191 12.52 -9.49 -15.10
C ARG A 191 11.33 -10.36 -14.70
N SER A 192 10.23 -9.74 -14.28
CA SER A 192 8.95 -10.44 -14.08
C SER A 192 8.54 -11.18 -15.36
N ARG A 193 8.01 -12.42 -15.20
CA ARG A 193 7.43 -13.21 -16.29
C ARG A 193 6.18 -12.55 -16.87
N PHE A 194 5.43 -11.82 -16.05
CA PHE A 194 4.13 -11.22 -16.42
C PHE A 194 4.16 -9.68 -16.47
N GLY A 195 5.36 -9.07 -16.48
CA GLY A 195 5.54 -7.63 -16.69
C GLY A 195 5.47 -6.76 -15.42
N GLY A 196 5.42 -7.35 -14.23
CA GLY A 196 5.53 -6.63 -12.96
C GLY A 196 6.86 -5.88 -12.82
N GLY A 197 6.80 -4.67 -12.25
CA GLY A 197 7.97 -3.87 -11.88
C GLY A 197 8.76 -4.47 -10.70
N PRO A 198 9.95 -3.90 -10.38
CA PRO A 198 10.86 -4.45 -9.37
C PRO A 198 10.26 -4.54 -7.96
N TYR A 199 9.22 -3.77 -7.65
CA TYR A 199 8.49 -3.77 -6.38
C TYR A 199 7.02 -4.20 -6.53
N ALA A 200 6.66 -4.91 -7.61
CA ALA A 200 5.33 -5.50 -7.74
C ALA A 200 5.10 -6.55 -6.64
N ASP A 201 3.97 -6.46 -5.94
CA ASP A 201 3.57 -7.50 -4.97
C ASP A 201 3.43 -8.85 -5.69
N ALA A 202 3.77 -9.95 -5.02
CA ALA A 202 3.58 -11.30 -5.55
C ALA A 202 2.11 -11.54 -5.96
N ALA A 203 1.15 -10.96 -5.25
CA ALA A 203 -0.27 -11.02 -5.59
C ALA A 203 -0.61 -10.47 -7.00
N ALA A 204 0.16 -9.52 -7.54
CA ALA A 204 -0.06 -9.02 -8.90
C ALA A 204 0.35 -10.08 -9.96
N GLU A 205 1.41 -10.83 -9.69
CA GLU A 205 1.90 -11.89 -10.58
C GLU A 205 0.95 -13.09 -10.56
N PHE A 206 0.39 -13.41 -9.37
CA PHE A 206 -0.67 -14.42 -9.23
C PHE A 206 -1.96 -14.02 -9.94
N LEU A 207 -2.33 -12.73 -9.96
CA LEU A 207 -3.44 -12.24 -10.77
C LEU A 207 -3.18 -12.47 -12.28
N ALA A 208 -2.00 -12.11 -12.77
CA ALA A 208 -1.65 -12.34 -14.18
C ALA A 208 -1.61 -13.84 -14.54
N LEU A 209 -1.05 -14.68 -13.66
CA LEU A 209 -1.07 -16.14 -13.80
C LEU A 209 -2.50 -16.67 -13.86
N ALA A 210 -3.36 -16.29 -12.92
CA ALA A 210 -4.74 -16.77 -12.83
C ALA A 210 -5.56 -16.41 -14.07
N ILE A 211 -5.39 -15.19 -14.60
CA ILE A 211 -6.04 -14.74 -15.85
C ILE A 211 -5.52 -15.55 -17.05
N GLY A 212 -4.23 -15.89 -17.09
CA GLY A 212 -3.65 -16.74 -18.14
C GLY A 212 -4.07 -18.23 -18.07
N LEU A 213 -4.40 -18.73 -16.88
CA LEU A 213 -4.81 -20.13 -16.63
C LEU A 213 -6.34 -20.34 -16.67
N ALA A 214 -7.16 -19.30 -16.56
CA ALA A 214 -8.58 -19.40 -16.86
C ALA A 214 -8.80 -19.53 -18.37
N ARG A 215 -9.73 -20.40 -18.79
CA ARG A 215 -10.14 -20.47 -20.21
C ARG A 215 -10.96 -19.23 -20.60
N PRO A 216 -11.13 -18.93 -21.90
CA PRO A 216 -12.16 -18.00 -22.36
C PRO A 216 -13.55 -18.38 -21.82
N GLY A 217 -14.28 -17.39 -21.31
CA GLY A 217 -15.55 -17.56 -20.57
C GLY A 217 -15.40 -18.16 -19.17
N GLY A 218 -14.18 -18.43 -18.70
CA GLY A 218 -13.88 -18.79 -17.31
C GLY A 218 -13.80 -17.55 -16.41
N ARG A 219 -13.77 -17.77 -15.09
CA ARG A 219 -13.75 -16.70 -14.10
C ARG A 219 -12.57 -16.80 -13.14
N VAL A 220 -12.03 -15.65 -12.77
CA VAL A 220 -10.93 -15.51 -11.80
C VAL A 220 -11.44 -14.72 -10.61
N GLY A 221 -11.36 -15.25 -9.38
CA GLY A 221 -11.84 -14.62 -8.16
C GLY A 221 -10.78 -14.57 -7.07
N LEU A 222 -10.10 -13.43 -6.91
CA LEU A 222 -8.94 -13.30 -6.01
C LEU A 222 -9.14 -12.24 -4.94
N VAL A 223 -8.62 -12.52 -3.74
CA VAL A 223 -8.37 -11.51 -2.70
C VAL A 223 -6.97 -10.93 -2.91
N LEU A 224 -6.86 -9.60 -2.97
CA LEU A 224 -5.66 -8.88 -3.40
C LEU A 224 -5.38 -7.69 -2.47
N PRO A 225 -4.11 -7.22 -2.36
CA PRO A 225 -3.79 -6.03 -1.57
C PRO A 225 -4.35 -4.78 -2.25
N GLN A 226 -4.94 -3.86 -1.49
CA GLN A 226 -5.59 -2.65 -2.03
C GLN A 226 -4.61 -1.73 -2.77
N SER A 227 -3.32 -1.77 -2.44
CA SER A 227 -2.25 -1.07 -3.14
C SER A 227 -2.12 -1.45 -4.63
N LEU A 228 -2.56 -2.66 -5.02
CA LEU A 228 -2.53 -3.14 -6.40
C LEU A 228 -3.37 -2.26 -7.35
N LEU A 229 -4.43 -1.60 -6.84
CA LEU A 229 -5.29 -0.70 -7.60
C LEU A 229 -4.56 0.55 -8.13
N ALA A 230 -3.50 1.00 -7.45
CA ALA A 230 -2.82 2.27 -7.74
C ALA A 230 -1.31 2.15 -7.99
N THR A 231 -0.63 1.10 -7.50
CA THR A 231 0.84 1.02 -7.56
C THR A 231 1.37 1.03 -8.99
N ARG A 232 2.45 1.77 -9.25
CA ARG A 232 3.12 1.89 -10.56
C ARG A 232 3.57 0.52 -11.09
N ASP A 233 4.14 -0.30 -10.22
CA ASP A 233 4.81 -1.54 -10.63
C ASP A 233 3.83 -2.66 -11.01
N ALA A 234 2.53 -2.49 -10.74
CA ALA A 234 1.48 -3.36 -11.27
C ALA A 234 0.75 -2.76 -12.49
N ALA A 235 1.18 -1.61 -13.03
CA ALA A 235 0.46 -0.95 -14.12
C ALA A 235 0.42 -1.77 -15.42
N ALA A 236 1.52 -2.40 -15.81
CA ALA A 236 1.57 -3.29 -16.98
C ALA A 236 0.69 -4.53 -16.80
N ILE A 237 0.66 -5.08 -15.58
CA ILE A 237 -0.23 -6.21 -15.22
C ILE A 237 -1.70 -5.78 -15.30
N ARG A 238 -2.09 -4.63 -14.73
CA ARG A 238 -3.47 -4.12 -14.81
C ARG A 238 -3.92 -3.95 -16.26
N ALA A 239 -3.10 -3.33 -17.11
CA ALA A 239 -3.40 -3.18 -18.54
C ALA A 239 -3.59 -4.54 -19.24
N ALA A 240 -2.69 -5.50 -19.01
CA ALA A 240 -2.82 -6.84 -19.58
C ALA A 240 -4.06 -7.62 -19.06
N VAL A 241 -4.51 -7.34 -17.84
CA VAL A 241 -5.76 -7.90 -17.30
C VAL A 241 -6.97 -7.23 -17.93
N ASP A 242 -6.98 -5.91 -18.09
CA ASP A 242 -8.07 -5.17 -18.73
C ASP A 242 -8.25 -5.55 -20.22
N ASP A 243 -7.16 -5.83 -20.93
CA ASP A 243 -7.17 -6.36 -22.31
C ASP A 243 -7.72 -7.80 -22.40
N ALA A 244 -7.50 -8.61 -21.37
CA ALA A 244 -7.80 -10.05 -21.38
C ALA A 244 -9.12 -10.44 -20.69
N ALA A 245 -9.65 -9.62 -19.77
CA ALA A 245 -10.77 -10.00 -18.93
C ALA A 245 -11.59 -8.81 -18.39
N ALA A 246 -12.91 -8.98 -18.32
CA ALA A 246 -13.80 -7.99 -17.74
C ALA A 246 -13.96 -8.18 -16.23
N LEU A 247 -13.64 -7.17 -15.43
CA LEU A 247 -14.04 -7.13 -14.02
C LEU A 247 -15.58 -7.10 -13.92
N ARG A 248 -16.17 -8.06 -13.20
CA ARG A 248 -17.63 -8.21 -13.03
C ARG A 248 -18.11 -7.84 -11.64
N TRP A 249 -17.30 -8.12 -10.62
CA TRP A 249 -17.60 -7.79 -9.23
C TRP A 249 -16.34 -7.34 -8.49
N MET A 250 -16.52 -6.39 -7.58
CA MET A 250 -15.48 -5.91 -6.67
C MET A 250 -16.05 -5.74 -5.26
N TRP A 251 -15.25 -6.12 -4.26
CA TRP A 251 -15.48 -5.80 -2.85
C TRP A 251 -14.24 -5.23 -2.18
N TRP A 252 -14.42 -4.35 -1.21
CA TRP A 252 -13.34 -3.91 -0.31
C TRP A 252 -13.90 -3.57 1.07
N SER A 253 -13.03 -3.49 2.08
CA SER A 253 -13.40 -2.96 3.38
C SER A 253 -12.34 -2.00 3.91
N ASN A 254 -12.80 -0.99 4.66
CA ASN A 254 -11.94 -0.09 5.41
C ASN A 254 -11.56 -0.66 6.79
N THR A 255 -12.28 -1.69 7.27
CA THR A 255 -11.94 -2.45 8.48
C THR A 255 -10.83 -3.45 8.20
N GLN A 256 -9.94 -3.65 9.18
CA GLN A 256 -8.96 -4.74 9.15
C GLN A 256 -9.69 -6.05 9.46
N MET A 257 -10.26 -6.69 8.43
CA MET A 257 -10.94 -7.99 8.54
C MET A 257 -9.96 -9.18 8.61
N PHE A 258 -8.67 -8.89 8.71
CA PHE A 258 -7.56 -9.82 8.81
C PHE A 258 -6.66 -9.31 9.94
N ASP A 259 -6.03 -10.22 10.70
CA ASP A 259 -5.00 -9.86 11.69
C ASP A 259 -3.72 -9.26 11.05
N ALA A 260 -3.64 -9.22 9.72
CA ALA A 260 -2.64 -8.51 8.97
C ALA A 260 -2.97 -7.00 8.91
N GLN A 261 -1.96 -6.14 9.12
CA GLN A 261 -2.07 -4.68 8.94
C GLN A 261 -2.22 -4.24 7.46
N VAL A 262 -2.66 -5.12 6.56
CA VAL A 262 -2.78 -4.91 5.12
C VAL A 262 -4.26 -4.79 4.76
N ARG A 263 -4.65 -3.71 4.05
CA ARG A 263 -5.99 -3.65 3.45
C ARG A 263 -6.04 -4.49 2.20
N VAL A 264 -7.15 -5.19 2.06
CA VAL A 264 -7.44 -6.01 0.89
C VAL A 264 -8.69 -5.50 0.18
N TRP A 265 -8.81 -5.95 -1.05
CA TRP A 265 -10.03 -5.96 -1.82
C TRP A 265 -10.15 -7.35 -2.45
N ALA A 266 -11.32 -7.66 -3.01
CA ALA A 266 -11.51 -8.85 -3.81
C ALA A 266 -12.13 -8.46 -5.16
N GLY A 267 -11.68 -9.11 -6.23
CA GLY A 267 -12.20 -8.92 -7.57
C GLY A 267 -12.62 -10.25 -8.18
N VAL A 268 -13.66 -10.24 -9.00
CA VAL A 268 -14.00 -11.35 -9.90
C VAL A 268 -14.03 -10.87 -11.33
N TRP A 269 -13.19 -11.47 -12.16
CA TRP A 269 -13.05 -11.22 -13.60
C TRP A 269 -13.65 -12.36 -14.43
N GLU A 270 -14.06 -12.06 -15.66
CA GLU A 270 -14.51 -13.00 -16.68
C GLU A 270 -13.59 -12.90 -17.90
N VAL A 271 -12.88 -13.98 -18.22
CA VAL A 271 -11.79 -13.98 -19.22
C VAL A 271 -12.34 -14.04 -20.65
N GLY A 272 -11.77 -13.25 -21.55
CA GLY A 272 -12.22 -13.09 -22.94
C GLY A 272 -13.49 -12.26 -23.11
N ALA A 273 -14.04 -11.69 -22.03
CA ALA A 273 -15.21 -10.84 -22.09
C ALA A 273 -14.83 -9.35 -22.17
N ALA A 274 -15.65 -8.56 -22.87
CA ALA A 274 -15.45 -7.11 -22.95
C ALA A 274 -15.81 -6.41 -21.63
N ALA A 275 -15.04 -5.36 -21.30
CA ALA A 275 -15.29 -4.47 -20.18
C ALA A 275 -16.72 -3.92 -20.18
N GLY A 276 -17.29 -3.73 -19.00
CA GLY A 276 -18.69 -3.35 -18.85
C GLY A 276 -19.01 -2.83 -17.46
N VAL A 277 -20.20 -3.17 -16.95
CA VAL A 277 -20.63 -2.76 -15.61
C VAL A 277 -20.01 -3.66 -14.54
N VAL A 278 -19.30 -3.02 -13.59
CA VAL A 278 -18.74 -3.62 -12.39
C VAL A 278 -19.76 -3.50 -11.25
N ARG A 279 -20.19 -4.64 -10.70
CA ARG A 279 -20.96 -4.68 -9.44
C ARG A 279 -20.01 -4.42 -8.27
N ARG A 280 -20.46 -3.66 -7.26
CA ARG A 280 -19.61 -3.26 -6.13
C ARG A 280 -20.28 -3.56 -4.80
N SER A 281 -19.50 -4.04 -3.84
CA SER A 281 -19.89 -4.29 -2.46
C SER A 281 -18.86 -3.68 -1.50
N PHE A 282 -19.26 -3.30 -0.29
CA PHE A 282 -18.35 -2.67 0.67
C PHE A 282 -18.59 -3.12 2.11
N GLY A 283 -17.51 -3.14 2.90
CA GLY A 283 -17.56 -3.32 4.34
C GLY A 283 -17.77 -4.79 4.77
N PRO A 284 -17.82 -5.03 6.10
CA PRO A 284 -17.90 -6.38 6.65
C PRO A 284 -19.18 -7.13 6.27
N ASP A 285 -20.28 -6.40 6.10
CA ASP A 285 -21.59 -6.97 5.75
C ASP A 285 -21.84 -7.07 4.22
N PHE A 286 -20.80 -6.84 3.41
CA PHE A 286 -20.83 -6.88 1.94
C PHE A 286 -21.92 -5.98 1.31
N ALA A 287 -22.21 -4.84 1.96
CA ALA A 287 -23.26 -3.90 1.56
C ALA A 287 -23.15 -3.50 0.09
N THR A 288 -24.23 -3.69 -0.67
CA THR A 288 -24.25 -3.39 -2.11
C THR A 288 -24.13 -1.89 -2.36
N LEU A 289 -23.20 -1.52 -3.25
CA LEU A 289 -23.02 -0.16 -3.75
C LEU A 289 -23.58 -0.02 -5.17
N PRO A 290 -23.86 1.21 -5.64
CA PRO A 290 -24.17 1.46 -7.04
C PRO A 290 -23.11 0.87 -7.97
N SER A 291 -23.55 0.05 -8.91
CA SER A 291 -22.69 -0.47 -9.96
C SER A 291 -22.25 0.65 -10.90
N MET A 292 -21.05 0.52 -11.49
CA MET A 292 -20.46 1.55 -12.34
C MET A 292 -19.84 0.91 -13.60
N PRO A 293 -19.73 1.62 -14.74
CA PRO A 293 -18.85 1.16 -15.81
C PRO A 293 -17.40 1.06 -15.30
N MET A 294 -16.62 0.14 -15.88
CA MET A 294 -15.18 0.05 -15.61
C MET A 294 -14.51 1.43 -15.88
N PRO A 295 -13.88 2.07 -14.88
CA PRO A 295 -13.20 3.36 -15.05
C PRO A 295 -11.85 3.19 -15.76
N THR A 296 -11.27 4.31 -16.20
CA THR A 296 -9.94 4.33 -16.84
C THR A 296 -8.79 3.99 -15.88
N THR A 297 -9.00 4.09 -14.56
CA THR A 297 -8.02 3.75 -13.52
C THR A 297 -8.67 2.86 -12.46
N TRP A 298 -8.01 1.77 -12.06
CA TRP A 298 -8.57 0.83 -11.07
C TRP A 298 -8.81 1.50 -9.70
N SER A 299 -8.00 2.49 -9.31
CA SER A 299 -8.20 3.28 -8.09
C SER A 299 -9.53 4.03 -8.03
N ALA A 300 -10.12 4.40 -9.19
CA ALA A 300 -11.44 5.03 -9.25
C ALA A 300 -12.60 4.08 -8.88
N LEU A 301 -12.40 2.76 -8.92
CA LEU A 301 -13.41 1.78 -8.48
C LEU A 301 -13.80 1.96 -7.00
N LEU A 302 -12.84 2.39 -6.17
CA LEU A 302 -13.04 2.68 -4.74
C LEU A 302 -13.88 3.93 -4.50
N THR A 303 -13.76 4.94 -5.36
CA THR A 303 -14.44 6.23 -5.20
C THR A 303 -15.80 6.25 -5.88
N GLY A 304 -16.00 5.45 -6.93
CA GLY A 304 -17.19 5.48 -7.78
C GLY A 304 -17.20 6.57 -8.85
N ASN A 305 -16.15 7.39 -8.92
CA ASN A 305 -16.07 8.52 -9.84
C ASN A 305 -14.95 8.31 -10.85
N SER A 306 -15.29 8.27 -12.14
CA SER A 306 -14.31 8.37 -13.23
C SER A 306 -14.29 9.82 -13.73
N SER A 307 -13.19 10.55 -13.55
CA SER A 307 -13.04 11.83 -14.25
C SER A 307 -12.80 11.62 -15.74
N ALA A 308 -13.22 12.59 -16.55
CA ALA A 308 -12.80 12.69 -17.94
C ALA A 308 -11.27 12.92 -18.01
N VAL A 309 -10.63 12.32 -19.01
CA VAL A 309 -9.22 12.58 -19.34
C VAL A 309 -9.04 14.08 -19.58
N TYR A 310 -7.96 14.65 -19.03
CA TYR A 310 -7.65 16.07 -19.19
C TYR A 310 -6.42 16.24 -20.09
N GLU A 311 -6.63 16.84 -21.25
CA GLU A 311 -5.61 17.12 -22.26
C GLU A 311 -5.17 18.60 -22.24
N GLY A 312 -4.97 19.16 -21.05
CA GLY A 312 -4.54 20.55 -20.85
C GLY A 312 -3.33 20.67 -19.92
N PRO A 313 -2.84 21.90 -19.68
CA PRO A 313 -1.63 22.12 -18.92
C PRO A 313 -1.78 21.72 -17.44
N THR A 314 -0.70 21.16 -16.90
CA THR A 314 -0.61 20.50 -15.60
C THR A 314 0.31 21.27 -14.64
N LEU A 315 0.29 20.93 -13.35
CA LEU A 315 1.22 21.52 -12.38
C LEU A 315 2.69 21.31 -12.78
N GLY A 316 3.02 20.22 -13.47
CA GLY A 316 4.37 19.95 -14.00
C GLY A 316 4.86 20.97 -15.03
N ASP A 317 3.94 21.67 -15.72
CA ASP A 317 4.30 22.72 -16.69
C ASP A 317 4.70 24.05 -16.02
N ILE A 318 4.39 24.23 -14.73
CA ILE A 318 4.69 25.46 -13.97
C ILE A 318 5.48 25.23 -12.68
N ALA A 319 5.73 23.97 -12.29
CA ALA A 319 6.36 23.62 -11.02
C ALA A 319 7.15 22.29 -11.09
N ALA A 320 8.33 22.28 -10.47
CA ALA A 320 9.14 21.09 -10.32
C ALA A 320 8.92 20.45 -8.95
N PHE A 321 8.40 19.22 -8.92
CA PHE A 321 8.20 18.43 -7.70
C PHE A 321 9.37 17.46 -7.52
N THR A 322 9.88 17.37 -6.30
CA THR A 322 10.97 16.46 -5.91
C THR A 322 10.71 15.88 -4.52
N VAL A 323 11.27 14.70 -4.24
CA VAL A 323 11.32 14.15 -2.88
C VAL A 323 12.78 13.84 -2.54
N ASP A 324 13.13 14.05 -1.27
CA ASP A 324 14.48 13.80 -0.78
C ASP A 324 14.71 12.32 -0.47
N PHE A 325 15.98 11.90 -0.50
CA PHE A 325 16.41 10.51 -0.41
C PHE A 325 16.74 10.10 1.04
N ARG A 326 16.73 8.79 1.30
CA ARG A 326 16.85 8.24 2.67
C ARG A 326 18.21 8.49 3.31
N ASP A 327 19.26 8.63 2.51
CA ASP A 327 20.61 9.04 2.95
C ASP A 327 20.58 10.42 3.62
N GLN A 328 19.77 11.37 3.12
CA GLN A 328 19.61 12.70 3.70
C GLN A 328 18.88 12.63 5.04
N TYR A 329 17.85 11.78 5.17
CA TYR A 329 17.21 11.53 6.47
C TYR A 329 18.20 11.00 7.51
N TYR A 330 18.99 9.98 7.19
CA TYR A 330 19.98 9.43 8.13
C TYR A 330 21.15 10.39 8.37
N GLY A 331 21.52 11.19 7.37
CA GLY A 331 22.57 12.21 7.47
C GLY A 331 22.26 13.37 8.41
N LEU A 332 20.98 13.62 8.70
CA LEU A 332 20.52 14.59 9.70
C LEU A 332 20.58 14.03 11.14
N VAL A 333 20.72 12.72 11.34
CA VAL A 333 20.71 12.11 12.69
C VAL A 333 21.96 12.54 13.46
N GLY A 334 21.76 13.14 14.64
CA GLY A 334 22.82 13.72 15.48
C GLY A 334 23.11 15.21 15.20
N ALA A 335 22.53 15.77 14.13
CA ALA A 335 22.59 17.20 13.82
C ALA A 335 21.25 17.93 14.09
N VAL A 336 20.27 17.26 14.70
CA VAL A 336 18.93 17.79 14.99
C VAL A 336 18.71 17.92 16.49
N GLY A 337 18.23 19.09 16.94
CA GLY A 337 17.88 19.37 18.33
C GLY A 337 17.02 20.64 18.46
N ASP A 338 16.35 20.81 19.59
CA ASP A 338 15.48 21.99 19.84
C ASP A 338 16.29 23.27 20.10
N ASP A 339 17.46 23.15 20.73
CA ASP A 339 18.36 24.27 21.07
C ASP A 339 19.39 24.60 19.97
N GLU A 340 19.33 23.95 18.81
CA GLU A 340 20.36 24.08 17.77
C GLU A 340 20.26 25.38 16.95
N VAL A 341 21.41 25.99 16.64
CA VAL A 341 21.45 27.19 15.80
C VAL A 341 21.43 26.81 14.32
N GLY A 342 20.26 26.91 13.70
CA GLY A 342 20.09 26.61 12.28
C GLY A 342 18.64 26.65 11.79
N PRO A 343 18.38 26.22 10.54
CA PRO A 343 17.04 26.21 9.95
C PRO A 343 16.09 25.24 10.67
N PRO A 344 14.78 25.57 10.76
CA PRO A 344 13.73 24.65 11.17
C PRO A 344 13.71 23.36 10.35
N LEU A 345 13.59 22.22 11.02
CA LEU A 345 13.33 20.92 10.40
C LEU A 345 11.82 20.67 10.27
N ILE A 346 11.33 20.54 9.04
CA ILE A 346 9.91 20.34 8.75
C ILE A 346 9.67 18.90 8.30
N THR A 347 8.85 18.16 9.05
CA THR A 347 8.37 16.83 8.64
C THR A 347 6.93 16.93 8.12
N SER A 348 6.42 15.87 7.47
CA SER A 348 5.02 15.85 7.01
C SER A 348 4.03 16.09 8.14
N GLY A 349 4.35 15.66 9.37
CA GLY A 349 3.53 15.89 10.56
C GLY A 349 3.52 17.34 11.08
N LEU A 350 4.16 18.29 10.40
CA LEU A 350 4.16 19.72 10.74
C LEU A 350 3.50 20.61 9.67
N ILE A 351 2.96 20.02 8.59
CA ILE A 351 2.33 20.74 7.49
C ILE A 351 0.81 20.59 7.64
N GLU A 352 0.10 21.70 7.49
CA GLU A 352 -1.36 21.78 7.32
C GLU A 352 -1.64 22.67 6.09
N PRO A 353 -2.85 22.66 5.50
CA PRO A 353 -3.17 23.49 4.34
C PRO A 353 -2.91 24.98 4.61
N GLY A 354 -1.92 25.55 3.92
CA GLY A 354 -1.49 26.94 4.07
C GLY A 354 -0.67 27.25 5.32
N ARG A 355 -0.33 26.27 6.18
CA ARG A 355 0.29 26.54 7.49
C ARG A 355 1.39 25.54 7.86
N CYS A 356 2.47 26.06 8.47
CA CYS A 356 3.48 25.27 9.14
C CYS A 356 3.28 25.36 10.65
N LEU A 357 3.37 24.24 11.37
CA LEU A 357 3.16 24.13 12.82
C LEU A 357 4.46 23.86 13.59
N TRP A 358 5.62 24.16 12.99
CA TRP A 358 6.90 24.07 13.67
C TRP A 358 6.92 25.01 14.90
N GLY A 359 7.32 24.48 16.06
CA GLY A 359 7.28 25.20 17.34
C GLY A 359 5.89 25.30 17.99
N GLU A 360 4.82 24.92 17.29
CA GLU A 360 3.45 24.82 17.84
C GLU A 360 3.02 23.37 18.10
N ARG A 361 3.53 22.42 17.31
CA ARG A 361 3.21 20.98 17.41
C ARG A 361 4.51 20.18 17.61
N PRO A 362 4.63 19.37 18.68
CA PRO A 362 5.75 18.46 18.83
C PRO A 362 5.78 17.42 17.72
N VAL A 363 6.98 17.01 17.35
CA VAL A 363 7.22 16.07 16.24
C VAL A 363 8.17 14.96 16.67
N ARG A 364 8.08 13.80 16.01
CA ARG A 364 9.07 12.72 16.15
C ARG A 364 10.01 12.72 14.95
N PHE A 365 11.32 12.77 15.22
CA PHE A 365 12.39 12.57 14.25
C PHE A 365 13.42 11.59 14.83
N ALA A 366 13.94 10.67 14.02
CA ALA A 366 14.91 9.64 14.47
C ALA A 366 14.49 8.88 15.77
N LYS A 367 13.18 8.64 15.95
CA LYS A 367 12.53 8.06 17.15
C LYS A 367 12.55 8.92 18.42
N GLN A 368 13.11 10.12 18.36
CA GLN A 368 13.12 11.10 19.46
C GLN A 368 11.99 12.12 19.26
N ARG A 369 11.50 12.72 20.34
CA ARG A 369 10.50 13.81 20.32
C ARG A 369 11.22 15.15 20.43
N PHE A 370 10.77 16.11 19.65
CA PHE A 370 11.25 17.49 19.61
C PHE A 370 10.04 18.43 19.63
N GLU A 371 10.16 19.60 20.26
CA GLU A 371 9.09 20.63 20.27
C GLU A 371 9.26 21.63 19.12
N ALA A 372 10.51 21.98 18.78
CA ALA A 372 10.88 22.98 17.78
C ALA A 372 12.24 22.63 17.12
N PRO A 373 12.36 21.49 16.40
CA PRO A 373 13.66 20.97 15.98
C PRO A 373 14.33 21.85 14.92
N ARG A 374 15.62 22.14 15.12
CA ARG A 374 16.50 22.83 14.17
C ARG A 374 17.65 21.93 13.74
N VAL A 375 18.31 22.28 12.64
CA VAL A 375 19.44 21.53 12.09
C VAL A 375 20.76 22.29 12.25
N ALA A 376 21.70 21.74 13.02
CA ALA A 376 23.07 22.22 13.13
C ALA A 376 23.85 21.93 11.83
N LEU A 377 23.92 22.92 10.93
CA LEU A 377 24.50 22.75 9.58
C LEU A 377 26.00 22.46 9.60
N ASP A 378 26.71 22.96 10.60
CA ASP A 378 28.14 22.73 10.84
C ASP A 378 28.48 21.25 11.14
N ARG A 379 27.52 20.51 11.72
CA ARG A 379 27.66 19.07 12.01
C ARG A 379 27.34 18.16 10.82
N LEU A 380 26.80 18.71 9.73
CA LEU A 380 26.48 17.95 8.52
C LEU A 380 27.74 17.68 7.69
N SER A 381 27.76 16.56 6.97
CA SER A 381 28.83 16.28 5.99
C SER A 381 28.83 17.32 4.86
N PRO A 382 29.96 17.56 4.16
CA PRO A 382 30.01 18.54 3.06
C PRO A 382 29.00 18.28 1.93
N THR A 383 28.63 17.02 1.70
CA THR A 383 27.57 16.65 0.74
C THR A 383 26.18 17.07 1.24
N LEU A 384 25.90 16.86 2.54
CA LEU A 384 24.64 17.23 3.17
C LEU A 384 24.51 18.76 3.35
N GLN A 385 25.62 19.47 3.58
CA GLN A 385 25.64 20.94 3.58
C GLN A 385 25.24 21.50 2.20
N LYS A 386 25.77 20.93 1.10
CA LYS A 386 25.38 21.31 -0.27
C LYS A 386 23.91 20.99 -0.56
N TRP A 387 23.41 19.84 -0.11
CA TRP A 387 22.00 19.48 -0.20
C TRP A 387 21.12 20.47 0.59
N ALA A 388 21.48 20.77 1.83
CA ALA A 388 20.77 21.71 2.68
C ALA A 388 20.71 23.11 2.03
N ALA A 389 21.84 23.61 1.52
CA ALA A 389 21.88 24.88 0.79
C ALA A 389 20.97 24.87 -0.46
N ALA A 390 20.92 23.75 -1.21
CA ALA A 390 20.01 23.60 -2.35
C ALA A 390 18.52 23.46 -1.97
N ARG A 391 18.22 23.16 -0.69
CA ARG A 391 16.86 23.15 -0.13
C ARG A 391 16.49 24.46 0.56
N LEU A 392 17.44 25.28 0.96
CA LEU A 392 17.21 26.59 1.60
C LEU A 392 16.93 27.69 0.56
N VAL A 393 15.89 27.47 -0.24
CA VAL A 393 15.37 28.38 -1.27
C VAL A 393 13.84 28.47 -1.17
N PRO A 394 13.20 29.56 -1.68
CA PRO A 394 11.75 29.68 -1.71
C PRO A 394 11.08 28.49 -2.40
N LYS A 395 10.13 27.85 -1.71
CA LYS A 395 9.53 26.57 -2.13
C LYS A 395 8.20 26.30 -1.43
N ILE A 396 7.40 25.42 -2.00
CA ILE A 396 6.23 24.84 -1.35
C ILE A 396 6.63 23.47 -0.77
N LEU A 397 6.30 23.22 0.50
CA LEU A 397 6.45 21.92 1.15
C LEU A 397 5.09 21.24 1.22
N ILE A 398 5.05 19.95 0.87
CA ILE A 398 3.83 19.15 0.77
C ILE A 398 3.99 17.86 1.60
N ALA A 399 3.04 17.58 2.48
CA ALA A 399 3.06 16.34 3.27
C ALA A 399 2.76 15.12 2.38
N ASN A 400 3.44 14.00 2.63
CA ASN A 400 3.41 12.85 1.71
C ASN A 400 2.14 11.98 1.82
N GLN A 401 1.60 11.85 3.04
CA GLN A 401 0.54 10.89 3.34
C GLN A 401 -0.57 11.56 4.13
N THR A 402 -1.63 11.93 3.42
CA THR A 402 -2.61 12.90 3.91
C THR A 402 -4.02 12.51 3.45
N ARG A 403 -5.06 13.08 4.09
CA ARG A 403 -6.47 12.90 3.66
C ARG A 403 -6.84 13.84 2.52
N VAL A 404 -6.33 15.06 2.61
CA VAL A 404 -6.38 16.14 1.61
C VAL A 404 -4.96 16.59 1.31
N ILE A 405 -4.70 17.30 0.22
CA ILE A 405 -3.35 17.81 -0.09
C ILE A 405 -2.98 18.89 0.94
N GLU A 406 -2.04 18.60 1.83
CA GLU A 406 -1.56 19.53 2.85
C GLU A 406 -0.24 20.15 2.35
N ALA A 407 -0.29 21.44 2.00
CA ALA A 407 0.81 22.18 1.38
C ALA A 407 0.98 23.56 2.02
N VAL A 408 2.24 24.01 2.20
CA VAL A 408 2.60 25.30 2.80
C VAL A 408 3.74 25.97 2.02
N HIS A 409 3.71 27.31 1.91
CA HIS A 409 4.75 28.11 1.26
C HIS A 409 5.85 28.51 2.26
N ASP A 410 7.08 28.03 2.03
CA ASP A 410 8.29 28.61 2.61
C ASP A 410 8.78 29.74 1.69
N ALA A 411 8.13 30.91 1.79
CA ALA A 411 8.44 32.06 0.93
C ALA A 411 9.85 32.63 1.15
N ALA A 412 10.41 32.46 2.34
CA ALA A 412 11.74 32.94 2.71
C ALA A 412 12.85 31.91 2.42
N GLY A 413 12.50 30.66 2.12
CA GLY A 413 13.45 29.57 1.88
C GLY A 413 14.19 29.09 3.13
N GLN A 414 13.64 29.30 4.33
CA GLN A 414 14.35 29.10 5.60
C GLN A 414 14.21 27.69 6.19
N TRP A 415 13.35 26.84 5.62
CA TRP A 415 13.01 25.54 6.17
C TRP A 415 13.72 24.39 5.46
N LEU A 416 14.21 23.40 6.23
CA LEU A 416 14.71 22.14 5.70
C LEU A 416 13.62 21.06 5.76
N PRO A 417 13.25 20.42 4.62
CA PRO A 417 12.35 19.28 4.63
C PRO A 417 13.05 18.02 5.16
N SER A 418 12.34 17.24 5.95
CA SER A 418 12.66 15.83 6.23
C SER A 418 11.88 14.94 5.27
N VAL A 419 12.53 13.89 4.76
CA VAL A 419 11.85 12.75 4.10
C VAL A 419 10.69 12.28 4.98
N PRO A 420 9.48 12.02 4.45
CA PRO A 420 9.10 11.97 3.03
C PRO A 420 8.47 13.27 2.45
N VAL A 421 8.66 14.45 3.08
CA VAL A 421 8.11 15.73 2.56
C VAL A 421 8.51 15.95 1.11
N ILE A 422 7.53 16.29 0.28
CA ILE A 422 7.73 16.62 -1.13
C ILE A 422 8.02 18.12 -1.22
N THR A 423 9.07 18.48 -1.95
CA THR A 423 9.45 19.87 -2.25
C THR A 423 8.98 20.24 -3.65
N CYS A 424 8.26 21.34 -3.75
CA CYS A 424 7.79 21.94 -5.00
C CYS A 424 8.46 23.31 -5.21
N VAL A 425 9.20 23.49 -6.31
CA VAL A 425 9.83 24.76 -6.69
C VAL A 425 9.11 25.34 -7.91
N THR A 426 8.72 26.60 -7.85
CA THR A 426 7.93 27.27 -8.90
C THR A 426 8.14 28.79 -8.85
N ALA A 427 7.96 29.46 -10.00
CA ALA A 427 7.85 30.92 -10.08
C ALA A 427 6.41 31.42 -9.88
N GLN A 428 5.42 30.53 -9.73
CA GLN A 428 3.99 30.85 -9.57
C GLN A 428 3.40 30.21 -8.29
N PRO A 429 3.97 30.46 -7.08
CA PRO A 429 3.60 29.74 -5.87
C PRO A 429 2.11 29.86 -5.52
N ASP A 430 1.52 31.04 -5.63
CA ASP A 430 0.11 31.26 -5.29
C ASP A 430 -0.84 30.46 -6.20
N ARG A 431 -0.52 30.35 -7.49
CA ARG A 431 -1.29 29.55 -8.46
C ARG A 431 -1.17 28.06 -8.15
N VAL A 432 0.03 27.58 -7.82
CA VAL A 432 0.25 26.18 -7.44
C VAL A 432 -0.50 25.85 -6.15
N LEU A 433 -0.45 26.71 -5.13
CA LEU A 433 -1.18 26.53 -3.88
C LEU A 433 -2.70 26.54 -4.08
N ALA A 434 -3.22 27.43 -4.93
CA ALA A 434 -4.65 27.46 -5.28
C ALA A 434 -5.12 26.15 -5.92
N VAL A 435 -4.35 25.58 -6.85
CA VAL A 435 -4.65 24.27 -7.46
C VAL A 435 -4.57 23.16 -6.41
N LEU A 436 -3.48 23.07 -5.65
CA LEU A 436 -3.29 22.03 -4.62
C LEU A 436 -4.38 22.06 -3.53
N ALA A 437 -4.85 23.26 -3.14
CA ALA A 437 -5.93 23.43 -2.18
C ALA A 437 -7.33 23.19 -2.75
N SER A 438 -7.48 23.06 -4.07
CA SER A 438 -8.80 22.93 -4.72
C SER A 438 -9.48 21.58 -4.40
N PRO A 439 -10.81 21.53 -4.29
CA PRO A 439 -11.55 20.26 -4.19
C PRO A 439 -11.26 19.33 -5.39
N GLY A 440 -11.15 19.89 -6.59
CA GLY A 440 -10.88 19.14 -7.82
C GLY A 440 -9.52 18.43 -7.80
N ALA A 441 -8.47 19.05 -7.27
CA ALA A 441 -7.17 18.38 -7.11
C ALA A 441 -7.22 17.23 -6.08
N ASN A 442 -7.96 17.43 -4.99
CA ASN A 442 -8.17 16.40 -3.98
C ASN A 442 -8.96 15.21 -4.53
N GLU A 443 -10.05 15.45 -5.26
CA GLU A 443 -10.82 14.42 -5.96
C GLU A 443 -9.98 13.68 -7.01
N TRP A 444 -9.22 14.41 -7.83
CA TRP A 444 -8.34 13.83 -8.84
C TRP A 444 -7.28 12.92 -8.21
N VAL A 445 -6.62 13.37 -7.13
CA VAL A 445 -5.65 12.54 -6.39
C VAL A 445 -6.32 11.30 -5.80
N GLN A 446 -7.51 11.40 -5.22
CA GLN A 446 -8.23 10.24 -4.68
C GLN A 446 -8.58 9.25 -5.80
N GLN A 447 -9.04 9.69 -6.97
CA GLN A 447 -9.34 8.80 -8.09
C GLN A 447 -8.12 8.08 -8.66
N HIS A 448 -6.93 8.69 -8.59
CA HIS A 448 -5.69 8.09 -9.14
C HIS A 448 -4.91 7.29 -8.09
N ALA A 449 -5.01 7.64 -6.79
CA ALA A 449 -4.18 7.10 -5.72
C ALA A 449 -4.94 6.54 -4.50
N ALA A 450 -6.28 6.43 -4.51
CA ALA A 450 -7.01 5.76 -3.43
C ALA A 450 -6.47 4.34 -3.18
N GLY A 451 -6.40 3.94 -1.91
CA GLY A 451 -5.81 2.67 -1.48
C GLY A 451 -4.28 2.65 -1.38
N SER A 452 -3.57 3.72 -1.77
CA SER A 452 -2.10 3.81 -1.65
C SER A 452 -1.58 4.26 -0.28
N GLY A 453 -2.44 4.86 0.56
CA GLY A 453 -2.06 5.40 1.88
C GLY A 453 -2.23 4.42 3.04
N LEU A 454 -1.53 4.70 4.16
CA LEU A 454 -1.62 3.92 5.39
C LEU A 454 -3.02 3.87 6.00
N SER A 455 -3.84 4.92 5.83
CA SER A 455 -5.19 5.04 6.37
C SER A 455 -6.22 4.81 5.26
N ALA A 456 -7.43 4.36 5.60
CA ALA A 456 -8.49 4.05 4.63
C ALA A 456 -9.00 5.29 3.86
N THR A 457 -8.56 6.47 4.30
CA THR A 457 -8.94 7.79 3.80
C THR A 457 -7.71 8.62 3.43
N SER A 458 -6.49 8.09 3.58
CA SER A 458 -5.28 8.76 3.14
C SER A 458 -4.76 8.21 1.82
N VAL A 459 -4.13 9.10 1.08
CA VAL A 459 -3.45 8.85 -0.19
C VAL A 459 -1.95 9.06 0.02
N ARG A 460 -1.13 8.35 -0.76
CA ARG A 460 0.31 8.57 -0.79
C ARG A 460 0.68 9.40 -2.01
N LEU A 461 0.99 10.67 -1.77
CA LEU A 461 1.43 11.60 -2.79
C LEU A 461 2.85 11.26 -3.25
N ASN A 462 3.13 11.53 -4.52
CA ASN A 462 4.46 11.44 -5.09
C ASN A 462 4.64 12.57 -6.14
N PRO A 463 5.89 12.93 -6.48
CA PRO A 463 6.16 14.03 -7.41
C PRO A 463 5.45 13.94 -8.76
N ARG A 464 5.32 12.74 -9.34
CA ARG A 464 4.68 12.54 -10.66
C ARG A 464 3.17 12.70 -10.61
N LEU A 465 2.54 12.16 -9.56
CA LEU A 465 1.11 12.34 -9.31
C LEU A 465 0.76 13.83 -9.15
N LEU A 466 1.57 14.57 -8.39
CA LEU A 466 1.37 16.01 -8.21
C LEU A 466 1.68 16.81 -9.48
N ALA A 467 2.70 16.45 -10.25
CA ALA A 467 3.00 17.09 -11.53
C ALA A 467 1.86 16.91 -12.54
N ALA A 468 1.18 15.76 -12.55
CA ALA A 468 0.08 15.46 -13.47
C ALA A 468 -1.27 16.13 -13.11
N LEU A 469 -1.36 16.89 -12.02
CA LEU A 469 -2.58 17.59 -11.63
C LEU A 469 -2.97 18.68 -12.65
N PRO A 470 -4.25 18.73 -13.12
CA PRO A 470 -4.76 19.80 -13.99
C PRO A 470 -4.64 21.21 -13.41
N LEU A 471 -4.25 22.21 -14.22
CA LEU A 471 -4.25 23.65 -13.86
C LEU A 471 -5.63 24.34 -13.97
N ARG A 472 -6.72 23.61 -13.70
CA ARG A 472 -8.10 24.11 -13.89
C ARG A 472 -8.51 25.11 -12.82
#